data_AF-A0A7Y7B8X2-F1
#
_entry.id   AF-A0A7Y7B8X2-F1
#
_cell.length_a   1.000
_cell.length_b   1.000
_cell.length_c   1.000
_cell.angle_alpha   90.00
_cell.angle_beta   90.00
_cell.angle_gamma   90.00
#
_symmetry.space_group_name_H-M   'P 1'
#
loop_
_entity.id
_entity.type
_entity.pdbx_description
1 polymer ?
#
loop_
_entity_poly.entity_id
_entity_poly.type
_entity_poly.pdbx_seq_one_letter_code
_entity_poly.pdbx_strand_id
1 'polypeptide(L)'
;MSSEELRGKIQLRKEERQAAALLGKFTGVQVLGFLNHKQVPNWVNRSLDNFKQMSSAPDSRIDDSADEQAIESWYQGFLDSAGISGRFFCSTDMTYFPWVECTAAGKGWVHSIRKTLGSDINFLSGNKMSLTVFFEEEYEYIGFRRTQWTHNSRLTGA
;
A
#
# COMPACT_ATOMS: atom_id res chain seq x y z
N MET A 1 -10.40 18.04 -29.38
CA MET A 1 -10.17 17.78 -27.95
C MET A 1 -11.51 17.68 -27.26
N SER A 2 -11.83 16.54 -26.66
CA SER A 2 -13.09 16.34 -25.94
C SER A 2 -13.01 16.92 -24.52
N SER A 3 -14.17 17.19 -23.91
CA SER A 3 -14.27 17.64 -22.51
C SER A 3 -13.60 16.67 -21.53
N GLU A 4 -13.62 15.38 -21.84
CA GLU A 4 -13.02 14.32 -21.04
C GLU A 4 -11.48 14.33 -21.10
N GLU A 5 -10.91 14.55 -22.29
CA GLU A 5 -9.46 14.73 -22.45
C GLU A 5 -8.95 15.95 -21.68
N LEU A 6 -9.75 17.02 -21.63
CA LEU A 6 -9.41 18.22 -20.88
C LEU A 6 -9.45 17.96 -19.37
N ARG A 7 -10.51 17.28 -18.88
CA ARG A 7 -10.62 16.87 -17.46
C ARG A 7 -9.45 15.99 -17.04
N GLY A 8 -9.08 15.00 -17.86
CA GLY A 8 -7.92 14.14 -17.60
C GLY A 8 -6.61 14.92 -17.49
N LYS A 9 -6.35 15.87 -18.40
CA LYS A 9 -5.15 16.73 -18.34
C LYS A 9 -5.10 17.61 -17.09
N ILE A 10 -6.24 18.14 -16.66
CA ILE A 10 -6.32 18.95 -15.43
C ILE A 10 -6.05 18.08 -14.20
N GLN A 11 -6.65 16.88 -14.13
CA GLN A 11 -6.44 15.95 -13.03
C GLN A 11 -4.97 15.49 -12.95
N LEU A 12 -4.36 15.15 -14.08
CA LEU A 12 -2.95 14.77 -14.13
C LEU A 12 -2.05 15.86 -13.53
N ARG A 13 -2.21 17.12 -13.95
CA ARG A 13 -1.42 18.24 -13.40
C ARG A 13 -1.65 18.47 -11.90
N LYS A 14 -2.87 18.24 -11.43
CA LYS A 14 -3.20 18.31 -9.99
C LYS A 14 -2.43 17.23 -9.23
N GLU A 15 -2.46 16.00 -9.72
CA GLU A 15 -1.79 14.87 -9.08
C GLU A 15 -0.26 14.95 -9.18
N GLU A 16 0.31 15.51 -10.26
CA GLU A 16 1.74 15.80 -10.34
C GLU A 16 2.20 16.73 -9.20
N ARG A 17 1.40 17.76 -8.89
CA ARG A 17 1.67 18.66 -7.76
C ARG A 17 1.53 17.96 -6.42
N GLN A 18 0.51 17.10 -6.27
CA GLN A 18 0.30 16.32 -5.07
C GLN A 18 1.44 15.33 -4.83
N ALA A 19 1.87 14.62 -5.86
CA ALA A 19 3.01 13.71 -5.85
C ALA A 19 4.31 14.44 -5.45
N ALA A 20 4.58 15.61 -6.04
CA ALA A 20 5.72 16.44 -5.66
C ALA A 20 5.66 16.86 -4.17
N ALA A 21 4.47 17.21 -3.68
CA ALA A 21 4.28 17.59 -2.28
C ALA A 21 4.44 16.43 -1.29
N LEU A 22 4.28 15.17 -1.72
CA LEU A 22 4.46 13.99 -0.89
C LEU A 22 5.94 13.68 -0.60
N LEU A 23 6.87 14.07 -1.48
CA LEU A 23 8.30 13.73 -1.38
C LEU A 23 8.95 14.15 -0.05
N GLY A 24 8.44 15.19 0.60
CA GLY A 24 8.96 15.72 1.87
C GLY A 24 8.08 15.50 3.10
N LYS A 25 6.96 14.77 2.98
CA LYS A 25 6.02 14.59 4.09
C LYS A 25 6.32 13.37 4.96
N PHE A 26 7.01 12.38 4.42
CA PHE A 26 7.33 11.17 5.16
C PHE A 26 8.59 11.37 6.01
N THR A 27 8.50 10.95 7.27
CA THR A 27 9.61 10.86 8.22
C THR A 27 10.06 9.41 8.30
N GLY A 28 11.38 9.16 8.28
CA GLY A 28 11.93 7.81 8.34
C GLY A 28 11.76 6.98 7.06
N VAL A 29 11.35 7.62 5.95
CA VAL A 29 11.18 7.01 4.62
C VAL A 29 11.89 7.85 3.58
N GLN A 30 12.57 7.17 2.65
CA GLN A 30 13.02 7.79 1.42
C GLN A 30 12.05 7.46 0.28
N VAL A 31 11.49 8.48 -0.37
CA VAL A 31 10.67 8.30 -1.57
C VAL A 31 11.58 8.16 -2.79
N LEU A 32 11.34 7.11 -3.58
CA LEU A 32 12.12 6.78 -4.78
C LEU A 32 11.38 7.15 -6.07
N GLY A 33 10.05 7.19 -6.05
CA GLY A 33 9.25 7.52 -7.22
C GLY A 33 7.78 7.14 -7.07
N PHE A 34 7.06 7.19 -8.18
CA PHE A 34 5.63 6.84 -8.24
C PHE A 34 5.41 5.81 -9.35
N LEU A 35 4.47 4.89 -9.12
CA LEU A 35 4.03 3.92 -10.11
C LEU A 35 2.57 4.14 -10.49
N ASN A 36 2.26 3.89 -11.75
CA ASN A 36 0.90 3.74 -12.25
C ASN A 36 0.43 2.28 -12.17
N HIS A 37 -0.87 2.07 -12.40
CA HIS A 37 -1.49 0.74 -12.37
C HIS A 37 -0.87 -0.29 -13.33
N LYS A 38 -0.23 0.15 -14.43
CA LYS A 38 0.38 -0.76 -15.42
C LYS A 38 1.73 -1.30 -14.97
N GLN A 39 2.36 -0.66 -13.99
CA GLN A 39 3.67 -1.04 -13.45
C GLN A 39 3.57 -2.00 -12.25
N VAL A 40 2.35 -2.27 -11.79
CA VAL A 40 2.06 -3.21 -10.71
C VAL A 40 1.49 -4.51 -11.30
N PRO A 41 1.93 -5.69 -10.82
CA PRO A 41 1.40 -6.97 -11.31
C PRO A 41 -0.12 -7.07 -11.20
N ASN A 42 -0.76 -7.66 -12.22
CA ASN A 42 -2.22 -7.80 -12.29
C ASN A 42 -2.85 -8.53 -11.09
N TRP A 43 -2.09 -9.39 -10.40
CA TRP A 43 -2.60 -10.07 -9.21
C TRP A 43 -2.92 -9.11 -8.08
N VAL A 44 -2.19 -8.00 -7.96
CA VAL A 44 -2.39 -6.99 -6.91
C VAL A 44 -3.78 -6.38 -7.04
N ASN A 45 -4.13 -5.90 -8.23
CA ASN A 45 -5.46 -5.31 -8.47
C ASN A 45 -6.58 -6.32 -8.19
N ARG A 46 -6.44 -7.58 -8.65
CA ARG A 46 -7.41 -8.63 -8.34
C ARG A 46 -7.53 -8.91 -6.84
N SER A 47 -6.43 -8.86 -6.10
CA SER A 47 -6.46 -9.03 -4.65
C SER A 47 -7.13 -7.86 -3.95
N LEU A 48 -6.86 -6.62 -4.37
CA LEU A 48 -7.55 -5.43 -3.85
C LEU A 48 -9.06 -5.53 -4.08
N ASP A 49 -9.49 -5.91 -5.27
CA ASP A 49 -10.92 -6.07 -5.59
C ASP A 49 -11.59 -7.15 -4.73
N ASN A 50 -10.88 -8.25 -4.44
CA ASN A 50 -11.39 -9.31 -3.59
C ASN A 50 -11.51 -8.87 -2.12
N PHE A 51 -10.52 -8.15 -1.58
CA PHE A 51 -10.55 -7.69 -0.18
C PHE A 51 -11.67 -6.67 0.08
N LYS A 52 -12.09 -5.92 -0.93
CA LYS A 52 -13.23 -4.98 -0.84
C LYS A 52 -14.59 -5.68 -0.81
N GLN A 53 -14.66 -6.99 -1.04
CA GLN A 53 -15.93 -7.72 -0.98
C GLN A 53 -16.29 -8.00 0.48
N MET A 54 -17.55 -7.74 0.87
CA MET A 54 -18.07 -7.91 2.24
C MET A 54 -17.88 -9.33 2.82
N SER A 55 -17.60 -10.34 1.99
CA SER A 55 -17.41 -11.73 2.40
C SER A 55 -15.97 -12.09 2.77
N SER A 56 -15.01 -11.19 2.56
CA SER A 56 -13.59 -11.46 2.85
C SER A 56 -13.32 -11.37 4.34
N ALA A 57 -12.92 -12.49 4.96
CA ALA A 57 -12.49 -12.51 6.36
C ALA A 57 -11.09 -11.89 6.50
N PRO A 58 -10.87 -10.95 7.45
CA PRO A 58 -9.55 -10.36 7.65
C PRO A 58 -8.59 -11.35 8.28
N ASP A 59 -7.31 -11.25 7.92
CA ASP A 59 -6.23 -12.08 8.48
C ASP A 59 -5.87 -11.61 9.90
N SER A 60 -6.08 -10.33 10.20
CA SER A 60 -5.87 -9.76 11.52
C SER A 60 -6.77 -8.55 11.76
N ARG A 61 -6.99 -8.22 13.02
CA ARG A 61 -7.77 -7.06 13.45
C ARG A 61 -7.19 -6.50 14.75
N ILE A 62 -7.43 -5.22 14.99
CA ILE A 62 -7.18 -4.55 16.27
C ILE A 62 -8.29 -3.54 16.53
N ASP A 63 -8.74 -3.45 17.77
CA ASP A 63 -9.77 -2.51 18.21
C ASP A 63 -9.27 -1.05 18.08
N ASP A 64 -10.13 -0.13 17.66
CA ASP A 64 -9.76 1.28 17.48
C ASP A 64 -9.57 2.02 18.83
N SER A 65 -10.07 1.46 19.93
CA SER A 65 -9.85 1.96 21.29
C SER A 65 -8.48 1.58 21.85
N ALA A 66 -7.71 0.74 21.14
CA ALA A 66 -6.32 0.47 21.48
C ALA A 66 -5.50 1.77 21.43
N ASP A 67 -4.46 1.86 22.26
CA ASP A 67 -3.58 3.02 22.20
C ASP A 67 -2.80 3.07 20.87
N GLU A 68 -2.39 4.28 20.46
CA GLU A 68 -1.71 4.48 19.17
C GLU A 68 -0.44 3.62 19.05
N GLN A 69 0.27 3.37 20.15
CA GLN A 69 1.48 2.55 20.12
C GLN A 69 1.15 1.07 19.83
N ALA A 70 0.04 0.56 20.36
CA ALA A 70 -0.45 -0.78 20.07
C ALA A 70 -0.90 -0.90 18.61
N ILE A 71 -1.61 0.11 18.09
CA ILE A 71 -2.02 0.16 16.67
C ILE A 71 -0.79 0.19 15.76
N GLU A 72 0.19 1.06 16.04
CA GLU A 72 1.44 1.11 15.28
C GLU A 72 2.20 -0.22 15.30
N SER A 73 2.29 -0.85 16.48
CA SER A 73 2.94 -2.16 16.64
C SER A 73 2.20 -3.25 15.87
N TRP A 74 0.87 -3.19 15.81
CA TRP A 74 0.06 -4.09 15.02
C TRP A 74 0.32 -3.93 13.51
N TYR A 75 0.30 -2.70 12.98
CA TYR A 75 0.65 -2.45 11.56
C TYR A 75 2.06 -2.95 11.25
N GLN A 76 3.06 -2.56 12.05
CA GLN A 76 4.45 -2.95 11.84
C GLN A 76 4.63 -4.47 11.89
N GLY A 77 4.04 -5.14 12.88
CA GLY A 77 4.11 -6.60 13.00
C GLY A 77 3.44 -7.31 11.82
N PHE A 78 2.30 -6.79 11.35
CA PHE A 78 1.61 -7.33 10.18
C PHE A 78 2.46 -7.19 8.90
N LEU A 79 3.07 -6.02 8.69
CA LEU A 79 3.98 -5.75 7.58
C LEU A 79 5.25 -6.61 7.63
N ASP A 80 5.87 -6.74 8.80
CA ASP A 80 7.06 -7.57 9.01
C ASP A 80 6.76 -9.05 8.73
N SER A 81 5.60 -9.54 9.17
CA SER A 81 5.14 -10.90 8.88
C SER A 81 4.91 -11.15 7.38
N ALA A 82 4.68 -10.09 6.59
CA ALA A 82 4.53 -10.13 5.14
C ALA A 82 5.86 -9.90 4.38
N GLY A 83 6.95 -9.61 5.11
CA GLY A 83 8.26 -9.29 4.53
C GLY A 83 8.34 -7.87 3.96
N ILE A 84 7.59 -6.91 4.50
CA ILE A 84 7.53 -5.51 4.03
C ILE A 84 8.22 -4.61 5.07
N SER A 85 9.53 -4.44 4.94
CA SER A 85 10.33 -3.64 5.89
C SER A 85 11.47 -2.83 5.27
N GLY A 86 11.90 -3.15 4.05
CA GLY A 86 12.97 -2.45 3.33
C GLY A 86 12.40 -1.54 2.24
N ARG A 87 12.53 -1.97 0.98
CA ARG A 87 11.87 -1.33 -0.16
C ARG A 87 10.42 -1.81 -0.24
N PHE A 88 9.49 -0.90 -0.45
CA PHE A 88 8.07 -1.19 -0.58
C PHE A 88 7.37 -0.12 -1.42
N PHE A 89 6.11 -0.37 -1.74
CA PHE A 89 5.21 0.60 -2.33
C PHE A 89 4.02 0.78 -1.39
N CYS A 90 3.53 2.00 -1.18
CA CYS A 90 2.26 2.23 -0.52
C CYS A 90 1.26 2.91 -1.45
N SER A 91 -0.03 2.61 -1.27
CA SER A 91 -1.07 3.18 -2.11
C SER A 91 -1.30 4.65 -1.80
N THR A 92 -1.77 5.38 -2.80
CA THR A 92 -2.27 6.76 -2.67
C THR A 92 -3.68 6.84 -3.26
N ASP A 93 -4.41 7.91 -2.94
CA ASP A 93 -5.73 8.19 -3.53
C ASP A 93 -5.65 8.83 -4.94
N MET A 94 -4.47 8.85 -5.55
CA MET A 94 -4.25 9.42 -6.88
C MET A 94 -4.56 8.40 -7.97
N THR A 95 -5.15 8.85 -9.08
CA THR A 95 -5.53 7.98 -10.20
C THR A 95 -4.33 7.66 -11.11
N TYR A 96 -3.47 8.64 -11.37
CA TYR A 96 -2.30 8.51 -12.24
C TYR A 96 -1.05 8.03 -11.48
N PHE A 97 -0.99 8.28 -10.17
CA PHE A 97 0.10 7.87 -9.29
C PHE A 97 -0.37 7.04 -8.08
N PRO A 98 -1.12 5.95 -8.30
CA PRO A 98 -1.74 5.14 -7.26
C PRO A 98 -0.77 4.51 -6.26
N TRP A 99 0.52 4.45 -6.58
CA TRP A 99 1.54 3.91 -5.68
C TRP A 99 2.72 4.85 -5.58
N VAL A 100 3.21 5.06 -4.37
CA VAL A 100 4.50 5.70 -4.11
C VAL A 100 5.50 4.63 -3.69
N GLU A 101 6.67 4.65 -4.32
CA GLU A 101 7.78 3.76 -4.02
C GLU A 101 8.66 4.36 -2.93
N CYS A 102 8.94 3.55 -1.91
CA CYS A 102 9.58 3.97 -0.69
C CYS A 102 10.65 2.98 -0.25
N THR A 103 11.64 3.46 0.51
CA THR A 103 12.52 2.64 1.31
C THR A 103 12.46 3.10 2.76
N ALA A 104 12.23 2.18 3.70
CA ALA A 104 12.29 2.50 5.12
C ALA A 104 13.74 2.81 5.51
N ALA A 105 13.96 3.99 6.08
CA ALA A 105 15.27 4.49 6.48
C ALA A 105 15.40 4.66 8.01
N GLY A 106 14.30 4.54 8.77
CA GLY A 106 14.30 4.70 10.22
C GLY A 106 13.08 4.10 10.90
N LYS A 107 13.04 4.17 12.23
CA LYS A 107 11.88 3.75 13.05
C LYS A 107 10.70 4.72 12.85
N GLY A 108 9.48 4.24 13.09
CA GLY A 108 8.26 5.05 13.03
C GLY A 108 7.80 5.41 11.61
N TRP A 109 8.38 4.79 10.58
CA TRP A 109 8.03 5.06 9.19
C TRP A 109 6.56 4.71 8.88
N VAL A 110 6.03 3.64 9.49
CA VAL A 110 4.62 3.23 9.36
C VAL A 110 3.69 4.31 9.90
N HIS A 111 3.96 4.82 11.11
CA HIS A 111 3.21 5.93 11.70
C HIS A 111 3.21 7.15 10.77
N SER A 112 4.40 7.53 10.27
CA SER A 112 4.52 8.68 9.38
C SER A 112 3.71 8.51 8.10
N ILE A 113 3.65 7.30 7.54
CA ILE A 113 2.86 7.02 6.35
C ILE A 113 1.36 7.10 6.67
N ARG A 114 0.88 6.45 7.73
CA ARG A 114 -0.53 6.49 8.14
C ARG A 114 -1.02 7.91 8.38
N LYS A 115 -0.21 8.72 9.08
CA LYS A 115 -0.53 10.14 9.33
C LYS A 115 -0.61 10.97 8.05
N THR A 116 0.12 10.59 7.00
CA THR A 116 0.19 11.35 5.74
C THR A 116 -0.85 10.91 4.72
N LEU A 117 -1.13 9.60 4.64
CA LEU A 117 -1.97 8.99 3.61
C LEU A 117 -3.30 8.43 4.15
N GLY A 118 -3.49 8.39 5.47
CA GLY A 118 -4.65 7.80 6.12
C GLY A 118 -4.44 6.36 6.58
N SER A 119 -5.47 5.83 7.26
CA SER A 119 -5.51 4.45 7.78
C SER A 119 -5.87 3.42 6.71
N ASP A 120 -6.64 3.83 5.70
CA ASP A 120 -6.99 3.00 4.55
C ASP A 120 -5.82 2.95 3.56
N ILE A 121 -4.87 2.06 3.85
CA ILE A 121 -3.62 2.01 3.12
C ILE A 121 -3.22 0.59 2.73
N ASN A 122 -2.68 0.47 1.53
CA ASN A 122 -2.16 -0.77 0.99
C ASN A 122 -0.64 -0.68 0.93
N PHE A 123 0.04 -1.78 1.23
CA PHE A 123 1.49 -1.91 1.05
C PHE A 123 1.82 -3.10 0.17
N LEU A 124 2.74 -2.89 -0.75
CA LEU A 124 3.29 -3.92 -1.61
C LEU A 124 4.79 -4.02 -1.35
N SER A 125 5.27 -5.22 -1.04
CA SER A 125 6.72 -5.51 -0.94
C SER A 125 7.51 -5.02 -2.16
N GLY A 126 8.79 -4.67 -1.98
CA GLY A 126 9.64 -4.15 -3.06
C GLY A 126 9.83 -5.12 -4.23
N ASN A 127 9.78 -6.43 -3.97
CA ASN A 127 9.78 -7.49 -4.99
C ASN A 127 8.39 -7.77 -5.59
N LYS A 128 7.35 -7.08 -5.11
CA LYS A 128 5.95 -7.19 -5.53
C LYS A 128 5.37 -8.60 -5.39
N MET A 129 5.81 -9.33 -4.35
CA MET A 129 5.36 -10.70 -4.06
C MET A 129 4.35 -10.77 -2.91
N SER A 130 4.38 -9.82 -1.99
CA SER A 130 3.47 -9.70 -0.84
C SER A 130 2.72 -8.37 -0.89
N LEU A 131 1.41 -8.42 -0.66
CA LEU A 131 0.50 -7.29 -0.53
C LEU A 131 -0.14 -7.38 0.86
N THR A 132 -0.20 -6.24 1.55
CA THR A 132 -1.05 -6.05 2.72
C THR A 132 -2.01 -4.90 2.48
N VAL A 133 -3.22 -5.01 3.01
CA VAL A 133 -4.29 -4.03 2.88
C VAL A 133 -4.85 -3.77 4.26
N PHE A 134 -5.03 -2.50 4.58
CA PHE A 134 -5.63 -2.06 5.83
C PHE A 134 -6.87 -1.22 5.56
N PHE A 135 -7.90 -1.44 6.36
CA PHE A 135 -9.09 -0.60 6.39
C PHE A 135 -9.38 -0.20 7.83
N GLU A 136 -9.85 1.04 7.99
CA GLU A 136 -10.48 1.55 9.20
C GLU A 136 -12.00 1.36 9.08
N GLU A 137 -12.56 0.53 9.95
CA GLU A 137 -14.00 0.28 10.08
C GLU A 137 -14.54 0.98 11.33
N GLU A 138 -15.87 0.93 11.56
CA GLU A 138 -16.56 1.73 12.59
C GLU A 138 -16.00 1.56 14.03
N TYR A 139 -15.29 0.48 14.33
CA TYR A 139 -14.70 0.19 15.66
C TYR A 139 -13.39 -0.63 15.63
N GLU A 140 -12.85 -0.91 14.44
CA GLU A 140 -11.66 -1.75 14.32
C GLU A 140 -10.83 -1.37 13.11
N TYR A 141 -9.53 -1.62 13.21
CA TYR A 141 -8.67 -1.72 12.04
C TYR A 141 -8.58 -3.18 11.63
N ILE A 142 -8.75 -3.45 10.33
CA ILE A 142 -8.64 -4.78 9.77
C ILE A 142 -7.50 -4.86 8.76
N GLY A 143 -6.80 -5.99 8.77
CA GLY A 143 -5.64 -6.26 7.93
C GLY A 143 -5.84 -7.51 7.09
N PHE A 144 -5.59 -7.39 5.79
CA PHE A 144 -5.56 -8.51 4.85
C PHE A 144 -4.17 -8.66 4.26
N ARG A 145 -3.77 -9.89 3.93
CA ARG A 145 -2.49 -10.19 3.31
C ARG A 145 -2.67 -11.17 2.16
N ARG A 146 -1.95 -10.94 1.08
CA ARG A 146 -1.81 -11.90 -0.01
C ARG A 146 -0.35 -12.03 -0.41
N THR A 147 0.10 -13.26 -0.55
CA THR A 147 1.40 -13.58 -1.15
C THR A 147 1.19 -14.29 -2.48
N GLN A 148 1.85 -13.81 -3.52
CA GLN A 148 1.94 -14.52 -4.79
C GLN A 148 2.89 -15.71 -4.62
N TRP A 149 2.36 -16.93 -4.65
CA TRP A 149 3.20 -18.11 -4.75
C TRP A 149 3.72 -18.25 -6.18
N THR A 150 5.02 -18.09 -6.38
CA THR A 150 5.68 -18.57 -7.59
C THR A 150 5.83 -20.08 -7.46
N HIS A 151 5.00 -20.84 -8.19
CA HIS A 151 5.23 -22.26 -8.37
C HIS A 151 6.55 -22.42 -9.14
N ASN A 152 7.63 -22.76 -8.43
CA ASN A 152 8.89 -23.08 -9.08
C ASN A 152 8.76 -24.52 -9.59
N SER A 153 8.14 -24.67 -10.76
CA SER A 153 8.11 -25.95 -11.48
C SER A 153 9.53 -26.25 -11.98
N ARG A 154 10.40 -26.72 -11.08
CA ARG A 154 11.56 -27.54 -11.44
C ARG A 154 11.22 -28.98 -11.09
N LEU A 155 10.43 -29.61 -11.95
CA LEU A 155 10.48 -31.05 -12.11
C LEU A 155 11.33 -31.37 -13.33
N THR A 156 12.18 -32.38 -13.13
CA THR A 156 12.92 -33.23 -14.09
C THR A 156 14.37 -32.87 -14.38
N GLY A 157 15.27 -33.76 -13.92
CA GLY A 157 16.67 -33.81 -14.35
C GLY A 157 17.61 -34.56 -13.43
N ALA A 158 17.31 -35.81 -13.07
CA ALA A 158 18.25 -36.94 -12.96
C ALA A 158 17.52 -38.17 -12.40
#